data_AF-A0A7J9RED1-F1
#
_entry.id   AF-A0A7J9RED1-F1
#
_cell.length_a   1.000
_cell.length_b   1.000
_cell.length_c   1.000
_cell.angle_alpha   90.00
_cell.angle_beta   90.00
_cell.angle_gamma   90.00
#
_symmetry.space_group_name_H-M   'P 1'
#
loop_
_entity.id
_entity.type
_entity.pdbx_description
1 polymer ?
#
loop_
_entity_poly.entity_id
_entity_poly.type
_entity_poly.pdbx_seq_one_letter_code
_entity_poly.pdbx_strand_id
1 'polypeptide(L)'
;MAPTPFEHGLALAWSDGALSRDGAIMLETLQKQLGLSDSERAKQEQLWLADISKNERRSFGDGDQILREWLEGLNDRQSLEPVTRSMGRAALDVGLSKSAWSEAFRFADGLGLGEELANGIWLEEEAEPLDGWPPALDPLAIILGLVIALPQVSSKQDFELSDGSAFVVIRNQDAKSAPLSWMPDLVPVENENCAWGWKNGATPTTEAPDGDLVYCNSVLLAWIRRLITMRHQRGESSLDGLPDGLQVMPSSTEIERKEDTLNLSMIVDLGENGLVRPWASVTIGESIEVGSAPEGLAPNWVKIHDALGNVLVHALETLPRQLLQASGTNSDLKSVRMEEGWIVHDLDS
;
A
#
# COMPACT_ATOMS: atom_id res chain seq x y z
N MET A 1 -10.23 2.72 -14.81
CA MET A 1 -11.40 1.86 -14.49
C MET A 1 -10.90 0.87 -13.47
N ALA A 2 -11.55 0.78 -12.32
CA ALA A 2 -11.26 -0.27 -11.34
C ALA A 2 -11.38 -1.67 -12.00
N PRO A 3 -10.47 -2.60 -11.66
CA PRO A 3 -10.50 -3.94 -12.22
C PRO A 3 -11.78 -4.65 -11.76
N THR A 4 -12.36 -5.47 -12.64
CA THR A 4 -13.34 -6.49 -12.23
C THR A 4 -12.67 -7.55 -11.35
N PRO A 5 -13.43 -8.37 -10.60
CA PRO A 5 -12.85 -9.46 -9.82
C PRO A 5 -12.02 -10.44 -10.65
N PHE A 6 -12.42 -10.71 -11.89
CA PHE A 6 -11.67 -11.57 -12.78
C PHE A 6 -10.38 -10.90 -13.30
N GLU A 7 -10.40 -9.61 -13.62
CA GLU A 7 -9.19 -8.84 -13.95
C GLU A 7 -8.23 -8.73 -12.75
N HIS A 8 -8.75 -8.66 -11.52
CA HIS A 8 -7.94 -8.74 -10.31
C HIS A 8 -7.30 -10.13 -10.18
N GLY A 9 -8.07 -11.21 -10.37
CA GLY A 9 -7.54 -12.57 -10.41
C GLY A 9 -6.47 -12.76 -11.50
N LEU A 10 -6.64 -12.16 -12.68
CA LEU A 10 -5.62 -12.12 -13.73
C LEU A 10 -4.35 -11.40 -13.25
N ALA A 11 -4.49 -10.24 -12.59
CA ALA A 11 -3.35 -9.52 -12.06
C ALA A 11 -2.58 -10.33 -11.00
N LEU A 12 -3.28 -11.11 -10.15
CA LEU A 12 -2.65 -12.03 -9.19
C LEU A 12 -1.96 -13.20 -9.91
N ALA A 13 -2.63 -13.83 -10.87
CA ALA A 13 -2.11 -14.97 -11.63
C ALA A 13 -0.81 -14.65 -12.41
N TRP A 14 -0.65 -13.38 -12.78
CA TRP A 14 0.48 -12.87 -13.53
C TRP A 14 1.37 -11.92 -12.69
N SER A 15 1.21 -11.90 -11.36
CA SER A 15 1.87 -10.92 -10.50
C SER A 15 3.40 -10.94 -10.61
N ASP A 16 3.95 -12.09 -10.97
CA ASP A 16 5.38 -12.28 -11.15
C ASP A 16 5.82 -12.13 -12.61
N GLY A 17 4.90 -11.98 -13.57
CA GLY A 17 5.19 -11.76 -15.00
C GLY A 17 5.04 -13.00 -15.89
N ALA A 18 4.63 -14.16 -15.36
CA ALA A 18 4.33 -15.34 -16.17
C ALA A 18 3.13 -16.11 -15.63
N LEU A 19 2.22 -16.54 -16.52
CA LEU A 19 1.11 -17.41 -16.12
C LEU A 19 1.57 -18.86 -15.98
N SER A 20 1.46 -19.39 -14.77
CA SER A 20 1.69 -20.82 -14.52
C SER A 20 0.49 -21.68 -14.93
N ARG A 21 0.72 -22.99 -15.08
CA ARG A 21 -0.36 -23.95 -15.38
C ARG A 21 -1.41 -23.96 -14.27
N ASP A 22 -0.96 -23.91 -13.02
CA ASP A 22 -1.84 -23.93 -11.85
C ASP A 22 -2.63 -22.61 -11.75
N GLY A 23 -1.99 -21.47 -12.04
CA GLY A 23 -2.67 -20.18 -12.18
C GLY A 23 -3.75 -20.19 -13.26
N ALA A 24 -3.51 -20.81 -14.41
CA ALA A 24 -4.52 -20.95 -15.47
C ALA A 24 -5.74 -21.78 -15.04
N ILE A 25 -5.51 -22.88 -14.31
CA ILE A 25 -6.59 -23.72 -13.75
C ILE A 25 -7.38 -22.96 -12.67
N MET A 26 -6.69 -22.17 -11.85
CA MET A 26 -7.32 -21.32 -10.85
C MET A 26 -8.19 -20.23 -11.48
N LEU A 27 -7.76 -19.63 -12.61
CA LEU A 27 -8.59 -18.69 -13.37
C LEU A 27 -9.84 -19.35 -13.96
N GLU A 28 -9.77 -20.62 -14.40
CA GLU A 28 -10.98 -21.37 -14.78
C GLU A 28 -11.93 -21.58 -13.59
N THR A 29 -11.36 -21.81 -12.40
CA THR A 29 -12.14 -21.96 -11.17
C THR A 29 -12.81 -20.64 -10.81
N LEU A 30 -12.06 -19.53 -10.88
CA LEU A 30 -12.57 -18.18 -10.68
C LEU A 30 -13.69 -17.85 -11.67
N GLN A 31 -13.50 -18.13 -12.96
CA GLN A 31 -14.54 -17.91 -13.98
C GLN A 31 -15.86 -18.59 -13.59
N LYS A 32 -15.80 -19.87 -13.19
CA LYS A 32 -16.98 -20.63 -12.76
C LYS A 32 -17.60 -20.04 -11.51
N GLN A 33 -16.77 -19.68 -10.53
CA GLN A 33 -17.22 -19.05 -9.28
C GLN A 33 -17.89 -17.70 -9.51
N LEU A 34 -17.46 -16.92 -10.50
CA LEU A 34 -18.03 -15.62 -10.88
C LEU A 34 -19.22 -15.75 -11.87
N GLY A 35 -19.53 -16.97 -12.33
CA GLY A 35 -20.61 -17.18 -13.31
C GLY A 35 -20.34 -16.58 -14.69
N LEU A 36 -19.07 -16.32 -15.04
CA LEU A 36 -18.69 -15.69 -16.30
C LEU A 36 -18.76 -16.67 -17.47
N SER A 37 -19.38 -16.24 -18.58
CA SER A 37 -19.31 -16.98 -19.84
C SER A 37 -17.91 -16.91 -20.45
N ASP A 38 -17.59 -17.88 -21.32
CA ASP A 38 -16.31 -17.88 -22.05
C ASP A 38 -16.13 -16.61 -22.89
N SER A 39 -17.22 -16.05 -23.43
CA SER A 39 -17.18 -14.80 -24.20
C SER A 39 -16.87 -13.58 -23.35
N GLU A 40 -17.38 -13.53 -22.12
CA GLU A 40 -17.11 -12.42 -21.19
C GLU A 40 -15.68 -12.49 -20.68
N ARG A 41 -15.24 -13.70 -20.30
CA ARG A 41 -13.85 -13.98 -19.94
C ARG A 41 -12.90 -13.55 -21.05
N ALA A 42 -13.13 -14.01 -22.28
CA ALA A 42 -12.26 -13.70 -23.42
C ALA A 42 -12.17 -12.18 -23.68
N LYS A 43 -13.26 -11.44 -23.49
CA LYS A 43 -13.25 -9.98 -23.64
C LYS A 43 -12.40 -9.31 -22.57
N GLN A 44 -12.50 -9.74 -21.32
CA GLN A 44 -11.68 -9.21 -20.22
C GLN A 44 -10.20 -9.58 -20.41
N GLU A 45 -9.89 -10.84 -20.73
CA GLU A 45 -8.53 -11.26 -21.06
C GLU A 45 -7.95 -10.47 -22.24
N GLN A 46 -8.74 -10.21 -23.29
CA GLN A 46 -8.29 -9.41 -24.44
C GLN A 46 -7.99 -7.96 -24.05
N LEU A 47 -8.84 -7.33 -23.24
CA LEU A 47 -8.60 -5.97 -22.75
C LEU A 47 -7.35 -5.91 -21.87
N TRP A 48 -7.22 -6.88 -20.97
CA TRP A 48 -6.09 -7.01 -20.06
C TRP A 48 -4.78 -7.30 -20.81
N LEU A 49 -4.80 -8.19 -21.81
CA LEU A 49 -3.67 -8.48 -22.69
C LEU A 49 -3.30 -7.28 -23.57
N ALA A 50 -4.25 -6.46 -24.01
CA ALA A 50 -3.94 -5.25 -24.76
C ALA A 50 -3.20 -4.21 -23.89
N ASP A 51 -3.41 -4.27 -22.58
CA ASP A 51 -2.68 -3.45 -21.59
C ASP A 51 -1.29 -4.05 -21.31
N ILE A 52 -1.16 -5.38 -21.30
CA ILE A 52 0.07 -6.12 -20.95
C ILE A 52 0.99 -6.44 -22.12
N SER A 53 0.50 -6.48 -23.37
CA SER A 53 1.29 -6.78 -24.57
C SER A 53 2.36 -5.73 -24.90
N LYS A 54 2.60 -4.77 -23.99
CA LYS A 54 3.67 -3.77 -24.03
C LYS A 54 4.84 -4.10 -23.09
N ASN A 55 4.67 -5.06 -22.17
CA ASN A 55 5.67 -5.44 -21.17
C ASN A 55 6.20 -6.86 -21.45
N GLU A 56 7.28 -6.98 -22.21
CA GLU A 56 8.02 -8.24 -22.30
C GLU A 56 8.91 -8.42 -21.05
N ARG A 57 8.49 -9.28 -20.10
CA ARG A 57 9.42 -9.90 -19.14
C ARG A 57 9.10 -11.38 -18.95
N ARG A 58 10.16 -12.19 -18.87
CA ARG A 58 10.14 -13.60 -18.49
C ARG A 58 10.32 -13.70 -16.97
N SER A 59 9.44 -14.44 -16.31
CA SER A 59 9.54 -14.81 -14.89
C SER A 59 9.09 -16.26 -14.67
N PHE A 60 9.13 -16.75 -13.44
CA PHE A 60 9.10 -18.18 -13.09
C PHE A 60 7.70 -18.79 -12.88
N GLY A 61 6.65 -17.99 -12.73
CA GLY A 61 5.25 -18.42 -12.58
C GLY A 61 4.81 -18.73 -11.13
N ASP A 62 5.21 -17.92 -10.15
CA ASP A 62 4.84 -18.07 -8.72
C ASP A 62 3.59 -17.23 -8.31
N GLY A 63 2.90 -16.58 -9.26
CA GLY A 63 1.65 -15.85 -9.01
C GLY A 63 0.45 -16.72 -8.60
N ASP A 64 0.59 -18.05 -8.74
CA ASP A 64 -0.45 -19.02 -8.37
C ASP A 64 -0.66 -19.13 -6.86
N GLN A 65 0.38 -18.92 -6.04
CA GLN A 65 0.24 -18.94 -4.58
C GLN A 65 -0.67 -17.80 -4.10
N ILE A 66 -0.43 -16.57 -4.57
CA ILE A 66 -1.19 -15.39 -4.18
C ILE A 66 -2.64 -15.49 -4.68
N LEU A 67 -2.84 -15.98 -5.91
CA LEU A 67 -4.17 -16.26 -6.44
C LEU A 67 -4.91 -17.31 -5.62
N ARG A 68 -4.22 -18.37 -5.17
CA ARG A 68 -4.81 -19.42 -4.32
C ARG A 68 -5.29 -18.87 -3.00
N GLU A 69 -4.46 -18.09 -2.30
CA GLU A 69 -4.80 -17.47 -1.02
C GLU A 69 -6.03 -16.56 -1.17
N TRP A 70 -6.09 -15.78 -2.25
CA TRP A 70 -7.26 -14.95 -2.54
C TRP A 70 -8.52 -15.78 -2.84
N LEU A 71 -8.41 -16.86 -3.64
CA LEU A 71 -9.52 -17.78 -3.93
C LEU A 71 -10.02 -18.50 -2.68
N GLU A 72 -9.12 -18.89 -1.78
CA GLU A 72 -9.49 -19.51 -0.50
C GLU A 72 -10.33 -18.56 0.35
N GLY A 73 -9.97 -17.28 0.39
CA GLY A 73 -10.75 -16.25 1.07
C GLY A 73 -12.12 -15.97 0.44
N LEU A 74 -12.32 -16.31 -0.84
CA LEU A 74 -13.60 -16.17 -1.54
C LEU A 74 -14.52 -17.40 -1.42
N ASN A 75 -14.04 -18.52 -0.88
CA ASN A 75 -14.83 -19.76 -0.84
C ASN A 75 -16.05 -19.67 0.09
N ASP A 76 -16.00 -18.85 1.13
CA ASP A 76 -17.12 -18.61 2.05
C ASP A 76 -17.69 -17.19 1.88
N ARG A 77 -18.40 -16.96 0.77
CA ARG A 77 -18.95 -15.64 0.45
C ARG A 77 -19.98 -15.15 1.46
N GLN A 78 -20.74 -16.05 2.07
CA GLN A 78 -21.73 -15.69 3.09
C GLN A 78 -21.05 -15.05 4.30
N SER A 79 -19.86 -15.51 4.67
CA SER A 79 -19.07 -14.87 5.73
C SER A 79 -18.62 -13.43 5.37
N LEU A 80 -18.58 -13.08 4.08
CA LEU A 80 -18.17 -11.76 3.58
C LEU A 80 -19.32 -10.75 3.53
N GLU A 81 -20.57 -11.21 3.52
CA GLU A 81 -21.78 -10.37 3.39
C GLU A 81 -21.86 -9.29 4.48
N PRO A 82 -21.77 -9.62 5.80
CA PRO A 82 -21.88 -8.60 6.85
C PRO A 82 -20.75 -7.58 6.80
N VAL A 83 -19.53 -8.03 6.52
CA VAL A 83 -18.35 -7.16 6.43
C VAL A 83 -18.47 -6.23 5.22
N THR A 84 -18.97 -6.73 4.08
CA THR A 84 -19.18 -5.93 2.88
C THR A 84 -20.22 -4.82 3.11
N ARG A 85 -21.26 -5.12 3.88
CA ARG A 85 -22.25 -4.13 4.31
C ARG A 85 -21.63 -3.06 5.21
N SER A 86 -20.83 -3.48 6.21
CA SER A 86 -20.09 -2.56 7.07
C SER A 86 -19.09 -1.70 6.28
N MET A 87 -18.44 -2.24 5.25
CA MET A 87 -17.57 -1.49 4.34
C MET A 87 -18.36 -0.43 3.57
N GLY A 88 -19.55 -0.77 3.06
CA GLY A 88 -20.44 0.18 2.40
C GLY A 88 -20.82 1.35 3.32
N ARG A 89 -21.22 1.05 4.55
CA ARG A 89 -21.54 2.07 5.56
C ARG A 89 -20.34 2.96 5.84
N ALA A 90 -19.19 2.36 6.12
CA ALA A 90 -17.96 3.10 6.40
C ALA A 90 -17.58 4.01 5.24
N ALA A 91 -17.71 3.54 4.00
CA ALA A 91 -17.36 4.31 2.81
C ALA A 91 -18.24 5.56 2.63
N LEU A 92 -19.54 5.45 3.00
CA LEU A 92 -20.42 6.62 3.06
C LEU A 92 -19.94 7.62 4.10
N ASP A 93 -19.56 7.14 5.29
CA ASP A 93 -19.13 7.99 6.40
C ASP A 93 -17.82 8.75 6.11
N VAL A 94 -16.88 8.15 5.36
CA VAL A 94 -15.61 8.81 4.94
C VAL A 94 -15.71 9.61 3.63
N GLY A 95 -16.86 9.56 2.94
CA GLY A 95 -17.12 10.32 1.72
C GLY A 95 -16.91 9.51 0.44
N LEU A 96 -17.99 8.91 -0.03
CA LEU A 96 -18.01 8.11 -1.26
C LEU A 96 -18.24 8.98 -2.51
N SER A 97 -17.32 8.95 -3.46
CA SER A 97 -17.51 9.60 -4.77
C SER A 97 -18.40 8.75 -5.69
N LYS A 98 -19.06 9.39 -6.66
CA LYS A 98 -19.91 8.70 -7.65
C LYS A 98 -19.12 7.67 -8.48
N SER A 99 -17.87 7.96 -8.81
CA SER A 99 -16.98 7.04 -9.52
C SER A 99 -16.60 5.85 -8.61
N ALA A 100 -16.20 6.12 -7.37
CA ALA A 100 -15.86 5.06 -6.40
C ALA A 100 -17.05 4.14 -6.12
N TRP A 101 -18.27 4.68 -5.99
CA TRP A 101 -19.50 3.88 -5.89
C TRP A 101 -19.68 2.97 -7.11
N SER A 102 -19.63 3.52 -8.32
CA SER A 102 -19.84 2.76 -9.54
C SER A 102 -18.81 1.64 -9.71
N GLU A 103 -17.57 1.88 -9.29
CA GLU A 103 -16.48 0.92 -9.36
C GLU A 103 -16.59 -0.14 -8.25
N ALA A 104 -16.87 0.27 -7.01
CA ALA A 104 -17.01 -0.64 -5.87
C ALA A 104 -18.22 -1.55 -6.03
N PHE A 105 -19.36 -0.99 -6.47
CA PHE A 105 -20.55 -1.78 -6.75
C PHE A 105 -20.30 -2.80 -7.85
N ARG A 106 -19.67 -2.40 -8.97
CA ARG A 106 -19.33 -3.34 -10.05
C ARG A 106 -18.40 -4.46 -9.57
N PHE A 107 -17.44 -4.15 -8.71
CA PHE A 107 -16.54 -5.15 -8.14
C PHE A 107 -17.28 -6.10 -7.19
N ALA A 108 -18.03 -5.56 -6.22
CA ALA A 108 -18.78 -6.34 -5.24
C ALA A 108 -19.87 -7.19 -5.91
N ASP A 109 -20.60 -6.64 -6.88
CA ASP A 109 -21.60 -7.36 -7.67
C ASP A 109 -20.98 -8.54 -8.44
N GLY A 110 -19.77 -8.34 -9.00
CA GLY A 110 -19.00 -9.43 -9.61
C GLY A 110 -18.66 -10.56 -8.64
N LEU A 111 -18.54 -10.28 -7.35
CA LEU A 111 -18.37 -11.29 -6.29
C LEU A 111 -19.70 -11.85 -5.76
N GLY A 112 -20.84 -11.32 -6.19
CA GLY A 112 -22.16 -11.63 -5.63
C GLY A 112 -22.47 -10.89 -4.32
N LEU A 113 -21.71 -9.85 -3.98
CA LEU A 113 -21.82 -9.06 -2.75
C LEU A 113 -22.37 -7.64 -3.01
N GLY A 114 -22.86 -7.36 -4.22
CA GLY A 114 -23.30 -6.03 -4.64
C GLY A 114 -24.49 -5.51 -3.83
N GLU A 115 -25.46 -6.39 -3.53
CA GLU A 115 -26.64 -6.06 -2.72
C GLU A 115 -26.23 -5.65 -1.29
N GLU A 116 -25.35 -6.42 -0.65
CA GLU A 116 -24.86 -6.13 0.69
C GLU A 116 -24.11 -4.80 0.76
N LEU A 117 -23.25 -4.52 -0.23
CA LEU A 117 -22.57 -3.24 -0.31
C LEU A 117 -23.58 -2.08 -0.45
N ALA A 118 -24.61 -2.25 -1.29
CA ALA A 118 -25.64 -1.26 -1.51
C ALA A 118 -26.45 -1.00 -0.23
N ASN A 119 -26.84 -2.05 0.49
CA ASN A 119 -27.59 -1.96 1.75
C ASN A 119 -26.82 -1.14 2.78
N GLY A 120 -25.50 -1.35 2.87
CA GLY A 120 -24.60 -0.59 3.74
C GLY A 120 -24.50 0.89 3.38
N ILE A 121 -24.44 1.22 2.09
CA ILE A 121 -24.31 2.60 1.60
C ILE A 121 -25.63 3.38 1.70
N TRP A 122 -26.76 2.73 1.44
CA TRP A 122 -28.07 3.38 1.45
C TRP A 122 -28.77 3.35 2.81
N LEU A 123 -28.14 2.70 3.80
CA LEU A 123 -28.67 2.55 5.17
C LEU A 123 -30.01 1.79 5.20
N GLU A 124 -30.20 0.86 4.27
CA GLU A 124 -31.41 0.05 4.18
C GLU A 124 -31.44 -1.04 5.26
N GLU A 125 -30.26 -1.51 5.67
CA GLU A 125 -30.06 -2.44 6.78
C GLU A 125 -29.07 -1.88 7.81
N GLU A 126 -29.24 -2.25 9.08
CA GLU A 126 -28.23 -1.94 10.10
C GLU A 126 -26.93 -2.67 9.76
N ALA A 127 -25.83 -1.90 9.76
CA ALA A 127 -24.48 -2.39 9.60
C ALA A 127 -23.70 -2.15 10.89
N GLU A 128 -22.98 -3.17 11.35
CA GLU A 128 -22.06 -2.99 12.48
C GLU A 128 -20.91 -2.05 12.09
N PRO A 129 -20.31 -1.32 13.05
CA PRO A 129 -19.11 -0.54 12.80
C PRO A 129 -18.01 -1.43 12.19
N LEU A 130 -17.36 -0.96 11.14
CA LEU A 130 -16.31 -1.74 10.48
C LEU A 130 -15.07 -1.82 11.39
N ASP A 131 -14.75 -3.03 11.86
CA ASP A 131 -13.59 -3.35 12.72
C ASP A 131 -12.48 -4.11 11.97
N GLY A 132 -12.46 -3.98 10.64
CA GLY A 132 -11.55 -4.67 9.73
C GLY A 132 -12.29 -5.49 8.66
N TRP A 133 -11.52 -6.11 7.76
CA TRP A 133 -12.04 -6.97 6.71
C TRP A 133 -11.03 -8.08 6.36
N PRO A 134 -11.48 -9.23 5.84
CA PRO A 134 -10.58 -10.29 5.39
C PRO A 134 -9.83 -9.87 4.10
N PRO A 135 -8.62 -10.40 3.85
CA PRO A 135 -7.81 -10.05 2.67
C PRO A 135 -8.53 -10.20 1.32
N ALA A 136 -9.51 -11.10 1.23
CA ALA A 136 -10.35 -11.26 0.05
C ALA A 136 -11.08 -9.97 -0.39
N LEU A 137 -11.36 -9.08 0.56
CA LEU A 137 -12.03 -7.80 0.35
C LEU A 137 -11.07 -6.62 0.21
N ASP A 138 -9.75 -6.83 0.26
CA ASP A 138 -8.76 -5.76 0.07
C ASP A 138 -9.00 -4.94 -1.21
N PRO A 139 -9.30 -5.53 -2.38
CA PRO A 139 -9.55 -4.75 -3.58
C PRO A 139 -10.79 -3.86 -3.43
N LEU A 140 -11.83 -4.35 -2.74
CA LEU A 140 -13.04 -3.57 -2.47
C LEU A 140 -12.74 -2.42 -1.50
N ALA A 141 -11.95 -2.67 -0.46
CA ALA A 141 -11.52 -1.65 0.50
C ALA A 141 -10.70 -0.54 -0.17
N ILE A 142 -9.85 -0.91 -1.14
CA ILE A 142 -9.07 0.03 -1.95
C ILE A 142 -9.99 0.90 -2.80
N ILE A 143 -10.95 0.30 -3.52
CA ILE A 143 -11.89 1.06 -4.37
C ILE A 143 -12.75 2.03 -3.54
N LEU A 144 -13.14 1.60 -2.33
CA LEU A 144 -13.92 2.42 -1.39
C LEU A 144 -13.08 3.46 -0.63
N GLY A 145 -11.75 3.47 -0.77
CA GLY A 145 -10.86 4.40 -0.06
C GLY A 145 -10.73 4.13 1.45
N LEU A 146 -11.18 2.97 1.93
CA LEU A 146 -11.22 2.63 3.36
C LEU A 146 -9.83 2.37 3.95
N VAL A 147 -8.88 1.97 3.10
CA VAL A 147 -7.47 1.74 3.47
C VAL A 147 -6.78 3.02 3.97
N ILE A 148 -7.33 4.20 3.61
CA ILE A 148 -6.77 5.52 3.96
C ILE A 148 -7.57 6.18 5.09
N ALA A 149 -8.87 5.90 5.16
CA ALA A 149 -9.82 6.74 5.88
C ALA A 149 -10.35 6.16 7.20
N LEU A 150 -10.22 4.84 7.42
CA LEU A 150 -10.52 4.26 8.71
C LEU A 150 -9.26 4.25 9.58
N PRO A 151 -9.30 4.85 10.79
CA PRO A 151 -8.43 4.41 11.86
C PRO A 151 -8.67 2.91 11.97
N GLN A 152 -7.61 2.12 11.82
CA GLN A 152 -7.66 0.73 12.25
C GLN A 152 -8.00 0.79 13.73
N VAL A 153 -9.28 0.61 14.06
CA VAL A 153 -9.69 0.31 15.43
C VAL A 153 -8.88 -0.91 15.76
N SER A 154 -8.08 -0.79 16.82
CA SER A 154 -7.11 -1.80 17.19
C SER A 154 -7.86 -3.11 17.29
N SER A 155 -7.69 -4.02 16.32
CA SER A 155 -8.13 -5.37 16.52
C SER A 155 -7.42 -5.80 17.80
N LYS A 156 -8.19 -6.06 18.86
CA LYS A 156 -7.71 -6.83 20.00
C LYS A 156 -7.56 -8.28 19.53
N GLN A 157 -6.81 -8.51 18.46
CA GLN A 157 -6.15 -9.78 18.31
C GLN A 157 -5.17 -9.82 19.48
N ASP A 158 -5.31 -10.81 20.35
CA ASP A 158 -4.22 -11.15 21.25
C ASP A 158 -3.02 -11.45 20.36
N PHE A 159 -2.04 -10.53 20.34
CA PHE A 159 -0.77 -10.71 19.66
C PHE A 159 0.31 -10.77 20.72
N GLU A 160 1.26 -11.68 20.53
CA GLU A 160 2.43 -11.75 21.37
C GLU A 160 3.47 -10.73 20.87
N LEU A 161 4.14 -10.07 21.80
CA LEU A 161 5.29 -9.24 21.47
C LEU A 161 6.42 -10.16 21.00
N SER A 162 7.05 -9.81 19.89
CA SER A 162 8.17 -10.58 19.37
C SER A 162 9.47 -10.21 20.10
N ASP A 163 10.31 -11.20 20.34
CA ASP A 163 11.72 -10.98 20.68
C ASP A 163 12.43 -10.37 19.47
N GLY A 164 12.91 -9.13 19.56
CA GLY A 164 13.55 -8.47 18.42
C GLY A 164 14.00 -7.04 18.70
N SER A 165 14.82 -6.51 17.79
CA SER A 165 15.25 -5.11 17.87
C SER A 165 14.17 -4.16 17.33
N ALA A 166 13.96 -3.05 18.04
CA ALA A 166 13.06 -1.99 17.58
C ALA A 166 13.65 -1.24 16.38
N PHE A 167 12.85 -1.01 15.35
CA PHE A 167 13.12 -0.14 14.20
C PHE A 167 12.21 1.10 14.20
N VAL A 168 11.18 1.08 15.04
CA VAL A 168 10.32 2.21 15.38
C VAL A 168 10.17 2.23 16.90
N VAL A 169 10.32 3.41 17.52
CA VAL A 169 10.05 3.62 18.94
C VAL A 169 9.22 4.91 19.10
N ILE A 170 8.13 4.82 19.86
CA ILE A 170 7.29 5.95 20.25
C ILE A 170 7.33 6.07 21.78
N ARG A 171 7.93 7.14 22.27
CA ARG A 171 8.09 7.46 23.70
C ARG A 171 6.93 8.32 24.17
N ASN A 172 5.74 7.72 24.24
CA ASN A 172 4.53 8.38 24.75
C ASN A 172 3.77 7.40 25.67
N GLN A 173 3.27 7.88 26.80
CA GLN A 173 2.63 7.02 27.82
C GLN A 173 1.33 6.37 27.34
N ASP A 174 0.64 7.01 26.39
CA ASP A 174 -0.61 6.51 25.83
C ASP A 174 -0.38 5.60 24.62
N ALA A 175 0.83 5.59 24.06
CA ALA A 175 1.17 4.80 22.88
C ALA A 175 1.23 3.30 23.22
N LYS A 176 0.57 2.48 22.40
CA LYS A 176 0.63 1.01 22.48
C LYS A 176 0.94 0.42 21.13
N SER A 177 1.87 -0.52 21.07
CA SER A 177 2.15 -1.24 19.84
C SER A 177 0.95 -2.11 19.47
N ALA A 178 0.71 -2.27 18.18
CA ALA A 178 -0.34 -3.12 17.63
C ALA A 178 0.09 -3.63 16.24
N PRO A 179 -0.41 -4.80 15.78
CA PRO A 179 -0.13 -5.28 14.44
C PRO A 179 -0.52 -4.25 13.38
N LEU A 180 0.37 -4.03 12.41
CA LEU A 180 0.16 -3.07 11.34
C LEU A 180 -0.36 -3.79 10.11
N SER A 181 -1.67 -3.72 9.85
CA SER A 181 -2.29 -4.33 8.65
C SER A 181 -1.67 -3.81 7.35
N TRP A 182 -1.18 -2.57 7.36
CA TRP A 182 -0.50 -1.95 6.24
C TRP A 182 1.02 -2.23 6.18
N MET A 183 1.61 -2.85 7.19
CA MET A 183 3.03 -3.25 7.17
C MET A 183 3.23 -4.53 8.00
N PRO A 184 2.75 -5.68 7.51
CA PRO A 184 2.65 -6.91 8.31
C PRO A 184 4.01 -7.49 8.75
N ASP A 185 5.08 -7.17 8.02
CA ASP A 185 6.45 -7.59 8.37
C ASP A 185 7.06 -6.73 9.48
N LEU A 186 6.46 -5.58 9.80
CA LEU A 186 6.85 -4.70 10.91
C LEU A 186 5.96 -5.03 12.12
N VAL A 187 6.45 -5.90 12.99
CA VAL A 187 5.70 -6.52 14.07
C VAL A 187 5.95 -5.82 15.42
N PRO A 188 4.97 -5.82 16.34
CA PRO A 188 5.18 -5.37 17.72
C PRO A 188 6.31 -6.16 18.40
N VAL A 189 7.23 -5.46 19.07
CA VAL A 189 8.36 -6.07 19.79
C VAL A 189 8.37 -5.68 21.27
N GLU A 190 8.99 -6.51 22.10
CA GLU A 190 9.21 -6.18 23.51
C GLU A 190 10.12 -4.95 23.64
N ASN A 191 9.62 -3.91 24.31
CA ASN A 191 10.36 -2.68 24.57
C ASN A 191 9.74 -1.94 25.76
N GLU A 192 10.53 -1.09 26.44
CA GLU A 192 10.03 -0.22 27.52
C GLU A 192 9.00 0.80 27.02
N ASN A 193 9.03 1.11 25.73
CA ASN A 193 8.12 2.03 25.03
C ASN A 193 7.32 1.30 23.94
N CYS A 194 6.39 1.98 23.29
CA CYS A 194 5.70 1.46 22.12
C CYS A 194 6.71 1.26 20.97
N ALA A 195 6.87 0.03 20.48
CA ALA A 195 7.88 -0.28 19.48
C ALA A 195 7.45 -1.34 18.46
N TRP A 196 8.05 -1.25 17.28
CA TRP A 196 7.96 -2.27 16.23
C TRP A 196 9.33 -2.63 15.67
N GLY A 197 9.49 -3.87 15.25
CA GLY A 197 10.70 -4.41 14.64
C GLY A 197 10.41 -5.33 13.46
N TRP A 198 11.42 -5.62 12.64
CA TRP A 198 11.24 -6.51 11.48
C TRP A 198 11.16 -7.97 11.91
N LYS A 199 10.13 -8.69 11.42
CA LYS A 199 9.88 -10.11 11.72
C LYS A 199 11.06 -11.04 11.41
N ASN A 200 11.95 -10.66 10.49
CA ASN A 200 13.09 -11.46 10.07
C ASN A 200 14.31 -11.36 11.02
N GLY A 201 14.19 -10.67 12.15
CA GLY A 201 15.27 -10.55 13.13
C GLY A 201 16.43 -9.66 12.65
N ALA A 202 16.18 -8.76 11.69
CA ALA A 202 17.14 -7.72 11.37
C ALA A 202 17.44 -6.88 12.62
N THR A 203 18.65 -6.32 12.71
CA THR A 203 19.05 -5.42 13.79
C THR A 203 19.39 -4.05 13.22
N PRO A 204 18.95 -2.95 13.85
CA PRO A 204 19.43 -1.62 13.51
C PRO A 204 20.95 -1.54 13.62
N THR A 205 21.56 -0.66 12.82
CA THR A 205 23.02 -0.45 12.84
C THR A 205 23.48 0.25 14.11
N THR A 206 22.59 1.03 14.73
CA THR A 206 22.82 1.87 15.92
C THR A 206 21.61 1.79 16.85
N GLU A 207 21.79 2.15 18.11
CA GLU A 207 20.66 2.24 19.05
C GLU A 207 19.73 3.40 18.70
N ALA A 208 18.48 3.31 19.15
CA ALA A 208 17.47 4.33 18.90
C ALA A 208 17.80 5.61 19.69
N PRO A 209 18.01 6.78 19.03
CA PRO A 209 18.33 8.02 19.71
C PRO A 209 17.15 8.57 20.52
N ASP A 210 17.41 9.60 21.32
CA ASP A 210 16.38 10.29 22.09
C ASP A 210 15.46 11.11 21.18
N GLY A 211 14.15 10.97 21.40
CA GLY A 211 13.10 11.62 20.61
C GLY A 211 11.75 10.95 20.85
N ASP A 212 10.67 11.68 20.58
CA ASP A 212 9.32 11.20 20.90
C ASP A 212 8.86 10.12 19.93
N LEU A 213 9.20 10.24 18.65
CA LEU A 213 9.00 9.21 17.64
C LEU A 213 10.28 9.06 16.81
N VAL A 214 10.85 7.86 16.78
CA VAL A 214 12.05 7.55 15.99
C VAL A 214 11.82 6.33 15.11
N TYR A 215 12.30 6.37 13.86
CA TYR A 215 12.26 5.21 12.96
C TYR A 215 13.45 5.15 12.01
N CYS A 216 13.84 3.92 11.62
CA CYS A 216 14.94 3.69 10.69
C CYS A 216 14.55 3.98 9.22
N ASN A 217 15.57 4.24 8.40
CA ASN A 217 15.42 4.38 6.93
C ASN A 217 14.79 3.15 6.26
N SER A 218 14.97 1.95 6.80
CA SER A 218 14.34 0.73 6.27
C SER A 218 12.81 0.77 6.37
N VAL A 219 12.27 1.39 7.43
CA VAL A 219 10.83 1.59 7.62
C VAL A 219 10.30 2.62 6.61
N LEU A 220 11.02 3.74 6.44
CA LEU A 220 10.69 4.73 5.42
C LEU A 220 10.73 4.12 4.01
N LEU A 221 11.73 3.30 3.71
CA LEU A 221 11.87 2.62 2.43
C LEU A 221 10.69 1.67 2.17
N ALA A 222 10.30 0.87 3.17
CA ALA A 222 9.14 -0.01 3.07
C ALA A 222 7.84 0.79 2.85
N TRP A 223 7.69 1.93 3.53
CA TRP A 223 6.55 2.82 3.34
C TRP A 223 6.48 3.42 1.94
N ILE A 224 7.60 3.92 1.39
CA ILE A 224 7.66 4.44 0.00
C ILE A 224 7.25 3.35 -1.00
N ARG A 225 7.79 2.14 -0.85
CA ARG A 225 7.44 1.00 -1.70
C ARG A 225 5.95 0.71 -1.64
N ARG A 226 5.36 0.76 -0.45
CA ARG A 226 3.93 0.60 -0.25
C ARG A 226 3.12 1.71 -0.92
N LEU A 227 3.45 2.98 -0.71
CA LEU A 227 2.75 4.12 -1.32
C LEU A 227 2.68 3.98 -2.84
N ILE A 228 3.80 3.62 -3.46
CA ILE A 228 3.87 3.41 -4.91
C ILE A 228 3.07 2.17 -5.33
N THR A 229 3.14 1.08 -4.56
CA THR A 229 2.39 -0.15 -4.87
C THR A 229 0.88 0.09 -4.77
N MET A 230 0.42 0.83 -3.75
CA MET A 230 -0.98 1.20 -3.58
C MET A 230 -1.47 2.08 -4.75
N ARG A 231 -0.65 3.01 -5.25
CA ARG A 231 -0.96 3.80 -6.46
C ARG A 231 -1.14 2.91 -7.70
N HIS A 232 -0.24 1.95 -7.91
CA HIS A 232 -0.39 0.98 -9.01
C HIS A 232 -1.66 0.15 -8.89
N GLN A 233 -2.00 -0.32 -7.68
CA GLN A 233 -3.23 -1.07 -7.42
C GLN A 233 -4.49 -0.25 -7.73
N ARG A 234 -4.42 1.08 -7.56
CA ARG A 234 -5.50 2.03 -7.93
C ARG A 234 -5.54 2.39 -9.42
N GLY A 235 -4.59 1.90 -10.23
CA GLY A 235 -4.45 2.29 -11.63
C GLY A 235 -4.03 3.76 -11.81
N GLU A 236 -3.46 4.36 -10.77
CA GLU A 236 -2.91 5.72 -10.80
C GLU A 236 -1.49 5.71 -11.36
N SER A 237 -1.00 6.88 -11.77
CA SER A 237 0.42 7.04 -12.09
C SER A 237 1.28 6.68 -10.88
N SER A 238 2.38 5.97 -11.12
CA SER A 238 3.22 5.46 -10.03
C SER A 238 3.74 6.59 -9.12
N LEU A 239 3.95 7.77 -9.69
CA LEU A 239 4.28 9.01 -8.99
C LEU A 239 3.44 10.16 -9.55
N ASP A 240 3.14 11.17 -8.72
CA ASP A 240 2.47 12.38 -9.17
C ASP A 240 3.39 13.19 -10.08
N GLY A 241 2.86 13.68 -11.20
CA GLY A 241 3.62 14.48 -12.18
C GLY A 241 4.52 13.67 -13.12
N LEU A 242 4.56 12.33 -12.98
CA LEU A 242 5.27 11.46 -13.90
C LEU A 242 4.58 11.51 -15.29
N PRO A 243 5.33 11.66 -16.39
CA PRO A 243 4.77 11.54 -17.74
C PRO A 243 4.04 10.21 -18.00
N ASP A 244 2.98 10.26 -18.83
CA ASP A 244 2.19 9.09 -19.21
C ASP A 244 3.04 7.98 -19.84
N GLY A 245 2.76 6.73 -19.48
CA GLY A 245 3.46 5.55 -20.01
C GLY A 245 4.79 5.24 -19.32
N LEU A 246 5.22 6.06 -18.36
CA LEU A 246 6.36 5.74 -17.50
C LEU A 246 5.90 4.93 -16.28
N GLN A 247 6.67 3.92 -15.90
CA GLN A 247 6.41 3.13 -14.70
C GLN A 247 7.64 3.09 -13.82
N VAL A 248 7.46 3.18 -12.50
CA VAL A 248 8.57 3.01 -11.56
C VAL A 248 8.55 1.60 -10.98
N MET A 249 9.72 1.05 -10.69
CA MET A 249 9.87 -0.26 -10.06
C MET A 249 10.04 -0.10 -8.55
N PRO A 250 9.01 -0.34 -7.70
CA PRO A 250 9.10 -0.08 -6.27
C PRO A 250 10.16 -0.96 -5.58
N SER A 251 10.32 -2.21 -6.02
CA SER A 251 11.33 -3.12 -5.46
C SER A 251 12.77 -2.63 -5.65
N SER A 252 13.01 -1.75 -6.63
CA SER A 252 14.32 -1.17 -6.93
C SER A 252 14.64 0.11 -6.14
N THR A 253 13.71 0.56 -5.29
CA THR A 253 13.91 1.77 -4.49
C THR A 253 15.08 1.59 -3.52
N GLU A 254 15.96 2.58 -3.51
CA GLU A 254 17.13 2.70 -2.65
C GLU A 254 17.12 4.09 -2.00
N ILE A 255 17.41 4.16 -0.69
CA ILE A 255 17.61 5.41 0.04
C ILE A 255 19.07 5.47 0.48
N GLU A 256 19.77 6.53 0.10
CA GLU A 256 21.12 6.83 0.58
C GLU A 256 21.07 8.08 1.47
N ARG A 257 21.68 8.01 2.65
CA ARG A 257 21.80 9.15 3.57
C ARG A 257 23.13 9.86 3.38
N LYS A 258 23.09 11.20 3.35
CA LYS A 258 24.26 12.08 3.43
C LYS A 258 23.95 13.23 4.38
N GLU A 259 24.53 13.20 5.58
CA GLU A 259 24.29 14.21 6.63
C GLU A 259 22.78 14.40 6.90
N ASP A 260 22.24 15.57 6.55
CA ASP A 260 20.83 15.97 6.68
C ASP A 260 20.04 15.81 5.37
N THR A 261 20.61 15.12 4.39
CA THR A 261 20.02 14.86 3.07
C THR A 261 19.72 13.37 2.90
N LEU A 262 18.53 13.07 2.37
CA LEU A 262 18.12 11.76 1.89
C LEU A 262 18.05 11.76 0.37
N ASN A 263 18.76 10.84 -0.26
CA ASN A 263 18.69 10.60 -1.70
C ASN A 263 17.80 9.40 -1.96
N LEU A 264 16.70 9.61 -2.68
CA LEU A 264 15.88 8.56 -3.22
C LEU A 264 16.32 8.23 -4.64
N SER A 265 16.57 6.96 -4.93
CA SER A 265 16.71 6.49 -6.31
C SER A 265 15.86 5.26 -6.55
N MET A 266 15.38 5.11 -7.78
CA MET A 266 14.61 3.94 -8.21
C MET A 266 14.72 3.78 -9.71
N ILE A 267 14.52 2.56 -10.20
CA ILE A 267 14.43 2.29 -11.62
C ILE A 267 13.09 2.80 -12.15
N VAL A 268 13.16 3.58 -13.22
CA VAL A 268 12.03 4.06 -14.01
C VAL A 268 12.14 3.45 -15.40
N ASP A 269 11.06 2.82 -15.84
CA ASP A 269 10.89 2.28 -17.17
C ASP A 269 10.38 3.40 -18.09
N LEU A 270 11.17 3.72 -19.13
CA LEU A 270 10.83 4.71 -20.14
C LEU A 270 10.15 4.11 -21.38
N GLY A 271 9.68 2.87 -21.30
CA GLY A 271 9.12 2.12 -22.41
C GLY A 271 10.18 1.81 -23.45
N GLU A 272 9.97 2.24 -24.70
CA GLU A 272 10.92 2.00 -25.81
C GLU A 272 12.31 2.61 -25.57
N ASN A 273 12.43 3.57 -24.65
CA ASN A 273 13.71 4.21 -24.32
C ASN A 273 14.50 3.48 -23.21
N GLY A 274 13.97 2.35 -22.72
CA GLY A 274 14.65 1.46 -21.77
C GLY A 274 14.57 1.88 -20.30
N LEU A 275 15.36 1.20 -19.46
CA LEU A 275 15.36 1.38 -18.02
C LEU A 275 16.43 2.38 -17.59
N VAL A 276 16.07 3.29 -16.69
CA VAL A 276 16.98 4.30 -16.13
C VAL A 276 16.83 4.35 -14.61
N ARG A 277 17.86 4.83 -13.90
CA ARG A 277 17.83 4.99 -12.44
C ARG A 277 18.04 6.46 -12.06
N PRO A 278 17.02 7.31 -12.22
CA PRO A 278 17.05 8.67 -11.72
C PRO A 278 17.13 8.69 -10.18
N TRP A 279 17.50 9.85 -9.66
CA TRP A 279 17.53 10.13 -8.23
C TRP A 279 17.01 11.53 -7.96
N ALA A 280 16.56 11.75 -6.73
CA ALA A 280 16.25 13.07 -6.19
C ALA A 280 16.69 13.14 -4.73
N SER A 281 16.98 14.35 -4.27
CA SER A 281 17.41 14.61 -2.89
C SER A 281 16.34 15.39 -2.13
N VAL A 282 16.19 15.10 -0.85
CA VAL A 282 15.39 15.88 0.09
C VAL A 282 16.26 16.24 1.28
N THR A 283 16.27 17.52 1.65
CA THR A 283 16.99 18.04 2.81
C THR A 283 16.03 18.18 3.98
N ILE A 284 16.44 17.71 5.16
CA ILE A 284 15.68 17.77 6.40
C ILE A 284 16.30 18.85 7.30
N GLY A 285 15.61 19.98 7.44
CA GLY A 285 16.00 21.09 8.32
C GLY A 285 14.80 21.62 9.12
N GLU A 286 14.64 22.95 9.18
CA GLU A 286 13.41 23.57 9.75
C GLU A 286 12.15 23.18 8.96
N SER A 287 12.32 22.85 7.67
CA SER A 287 11.30 22.25 6.83
C SER A 287 11.90 21.17 5.94
N ILE A 288 11.04 20.34 5.33
CA ILE A 288 11.44 19.29 4.41
C ILE A 288 11.40 19.87 2.99
N GLU A 289 12.56 19.97 2.33
CA GLU A 289 12.67 20.62 1.02
C GLU A 289 13.24 19.66 -0.03
N VAL A 290 12.63 19.66 -1.23
CA VAL A 290 13.17 18.94 -2.40
C VAL A 290 14.33 19.73 -2.98
N GLY A 291 15.47 19.07 -3.19
CA GLY A 291 16.64 19.67 -3.84
C GLY A 291 16.37 20.05 -5.29
N SER A 292 17.13 20.99 -5.83
CA SER A 292 16.99 21.38 -7.24
C SER A 292 17.47 20.28 -8.18
N ALA A 293 16.74 20.05 -9.27
CA ALA A 293 17.18 19.17 -10.34
C ALA A 293 18.53 19.63 -10.93
N PRO A 294 19.43 18.70 -11.35
CA PRO A 294 20.68 19.05 -11.99
C PRO A 294 20.54 20.01 -13.18
N GLU A 295 21.48 20.95 -13.31
CA GLU A 295 21.48 21.92 -14.41
C GLU A 295 21.60 21.22 -15.78
N GLY A 296 20.87 21.73 -16.77
CA GLY A 296 20.92 21.23 -18.15
C GLY A 296 20.03 20.01 -18.43
N LEU A 297 19.25 19.53 -17.45
CA LEU A 297 18.26 18.48 -17.69
C LEU A 297 17.11 18.98 -18.57
N ALA A 298 16.66 18.12 -19.50
CA ALA A 298 15.47 18.41 -20.29
C ALA A 298 14.19 18.37 -19.42
N PRO A 299 13.10 19.07 -19.80
CA PRO A 299 11.92 19.24 -18.94
C PRO A 299 11.27 17.94 -18.46
N ASN A 300 11.33 16.87 -19.24
CA ASN A 300 10.82 15.55 -18.85
C ASN A 300 11.64 14.91 -17.72
N TRP A 301 12.96 15.10 -17.72
CA TRP A 301 13.84 14.62 -16.66
C TRP A 301 13.68 15.40 -15.37
N VAL A 302 13.43 16.71 -15.47
CA VAL A 302 13.08 17.54 -14.32
C VAL A 302 11.79 17.03 -13.66
N LYS A 303 10.75 16.70 -14.45
CA LYS A 303 9.51 16.10 -13.91
C LYS A 303 9.75 14.79 -13.17
N ILE A 304 10.58 13.90 -13.72
CA ILE A 304 10.91 12.62 -13.06
C ILE A 304 11.65 12.88 -11.75
N HIS A 305 12.64 13.79 -11.75
CA HIS A 305 13.35 14.22 -10.55
C HIS A 305 12.38 14.76 -9.48
N ASP A 306 11.49 15.69 -9.84
CA ASP A 306 10.57 16.32 -8.89
C ASP A 306 9.55 15.32 -8.35
N ALA A 307 9.07 14.38 -9.18
CA ALA A 307 8.17 13.32 -8.76
C ALA A 307 8.81 12.39 -7.70
N LEU A 308 10.11 12.09 -7.84
CA LEU A 308 10.89 11.33 -6.88
C LEU A 308 11.09 12.10 -5.55
N GLY A 309 11.40 13.39 -5.64
CA GLY A 309 11.51 14.24 -4.46
C GLY A 309 10.19 14.30 -3.69
N ASN A 310 9.08 14.54 -4.40
CA ASN A 310 7.77 14.66 -3.80
C ASN A 310 7.28 13.39 -3.12
N VAL A 311 7.57 12.19 -3.67
CA VAL A 311 7.20 10.95 -2.97
C VAL A 311 7.99 10.73 -1.69
N LEU A 312 9.26 11.17 -1.64
CA LEU A 312 10.06 11.12 -0.42
C LEU A 312 9.52 12.10 0.64
N VAL A 313 9.19 13.33 0.25
CA VAL A 313 8.54 14.31 1.14
C VAL A 313 7.23 13.75 1.68
N HIS A 314 6.38 13.26 0.79
CA HIS A 314 5.09 12.70 1.17
C HIS A 314 5.23 11.52 2.13
N ALA A 315 6.23 10.66 1.92
CA ALA A 315 6.52 9.55 2.83
C ALA A 315 6.99 10.03 4.21
N LEU A 316 7.83 11.05 4.28
CA LEU A 316 8.30 11.66 5.53
C LEU A 316 7.16 12.36 6.31
N GLU A 317 6.14 12.86 5.62
CA GLU A 317 4.98 13.49 6.25
C GLU A 317 3.92 12.48 6.71
N THR A 318 3.72 11.40 5.95
CA THR A 318 2.61 10.45 6.17
C THR A 318 2.97 9.29 7.09
N LEU A 319 4.17 8.72 6.97
CA LEU A 319 4.62 7.61 7.82
C LEU A 319 4.50 7.92 9.32
N PRO A 320 5.06 9.03 9.85
CA PRO A 320 5.01 9.29 11.28
C PRO A 320 3.57 9.44 11.78
N ARG A 321 2.68 10.07 10.99
CA ARG A 321 1.25 10.19 11.34
C ARG A 321 0.56 8.83 11.39
N GLN A 322 0.87 7.94 10.44
CA GLN A 322 0.34 6.58 10.42
C GLN A 322 0.82 5.74 11.60
N LEU A 323 2.08 5.93 12.03
CA LEU A 323 2.62 5.26 13.21
C LEU A 323 1.97 5.76 14.50
N LEU A 324 1.78 7.07 14.65
CA LEU A 324 1.07 7.65 15.80
C LEU A 324 -0.39 7.20 15.87
N GLN A 325 -1.07 7.18 14.72
CA GLN A 325 -2.44 6.68 14.63
C GLN A 325 -2.51 5.19 15.02
N ALA A 326 -1.56 4.38 14.53
CA ALA A 326 -1.48 2.96 14.88
C ALA A 326 -1.14 2.73 16.36
N SER A 327 -0.41 3.65 17.00
CA SER A 327 -0.16 3.58 18.45
C SER A 327 -1.34 4.04 19.31
N GLY A 328 -2.41 4.54 18.70
CA GLY A 328 -3.54 5.16 19.42
C GLY A 328 -3.22 6.55 20.00
N THR A 329 -2.15 7.19 19.52
CA THR A 329 -1.71 8.51 19.98
C THR A 329 -2.23 9.60 19.05
N ASN A 330 -2.70 10.71 19.61
CA ASN A 330 -3.31 11.81 18.85
C ASN A 330 -2.48 13.11 18.92
N SER A 331 -1.16 12.97 19.01
CA SER A 331 -0.20 14.08 19.10
C SER A 331 0.19 14.60 17.72
N ASP A 332 0.40 15.91 17.61
CA ASP A 332 0.90 16.54 16.40
C ASP A 332 2.44 16.47 16.31
N LEU A 333 2.95 16.46 15.08
CA LEU A 333 4.39 16.46 14.79
C LEU A 333 4.92 17.89 14.82
N LYS A 334 5.97 18.13 15.61
CA LYS A 334 6.55 19.46 15.80
C LYS A 334 7.79 19.71 14.95
N SER A 335 8.72 18.76 14.96
CA SER A 335 10.02 18.89 14.31
C SER A 335 10.43 17.55 13.70
N VAL A 336 11.32 17.58 12.72
CA VAL A 336 11.96 16.39 12.15
C VAL A 336 13.46 16.63 12.02
N ARG A 337 14.27 15.63 12.37
CA ARG A 337 15.73 15.65 12.19
C ARG A 337 16.26 14.25 11.90
N MET A 338 17.53 14.17 11.50
CA MET A 338 18.20 12.91 11.21
C MET A 338 19.35 12.65 12.17
N GLU A 339 19.35 11.50 12.85
CA GLU A 339 20.31 11.20 13.91
C GLU A 339 20.75 9.74 13.79
N GLU A 340 22.06 9.49 13.60
CA GLU A 340 22.69 8.15 13.66
C GLU A 340 22.06 6.97 12.87
N GLY A 341 21.23 7.22 11.84
CA GLY A 341 20.57 6.18 11.03
C GLY A 341 19.05 6.19 11.17
N TRP A 342 18.56 7.11 12.01
CA TRP A 342 17.18 7.30 12.39
C TRP A 342 16.67 8.64 11.90
N ILE A 343 15.38 8.67 11.66
CA ILE A 343 14.60 9.88 11.50
C ILE A 343 13.86 10.08 12.82
N VAL A 344 14.04 11.26 13.40
CA VAL A 344 13.57 11.61 14.73
C VAL A 344 12.55 12.73 14.62
N HIS A 345 11.41 12.53 15.25
CA HIS A 345 10.35 13.53 15.39
C HIS A 345 10.14 13.85 16.86
N ASP A 346 9.98 15.14 17.13
CA ASP A 346 9.47 15.62 18.41
C ASP A 346 7.95 15.84 18.28
N LEU A 347 7.19 15.53 19.33
CA LEU A 347 5.74 15.69 19.39
C LEU A 347 5.36 16.97 20.15
N ASP A 348 4.21 17.54 19.82
CA ASP A 348 3.64 18.60 20.63
C ASP A 348 3.15 18.05 21.98
N SER A 349 3.41 18.82 23.03
CA SER A 349 3.20 18.48 24.45
C SER A 349 1.74 18.60 24.89
#